data_AF-A0A7S4D5E7-F1
#
_entry.id   AF-A0A7S4D5E7-F1
#
_cell.length_a   1.000
_cell.length_b   1.000
_cell.length_c   1.000
_cell.angle_alpha   90.00
_cell.angle_beta   90.00
_cell.angle_gamma   90.00
#
_symmetry.space_group_name_H-M   'P 1'
#
loop_
_entity.id
_entity.type
_entity.pdbx_description
1 polymer ?
#
loop_
_entity_poly.entity_id
_entity_poly.type
_entity_poly.pdbx_seq_one_letter_code
_entity_poly.pdbx_strand_id
1 'polypeptide(L)'
;DGEGVLNKDFNFEQLEKKVLDHAQKVLKLTVQQIIQSYEVIILKYLDGSDPEMVKKYRLMVKRRLFIEFKSELMNCGDKTERQRILGEMYEDVVKRYNQFIAAI
;
A
#
# COMPACT_ATOMS: atom_id res chain seq x y z
N ASP A 1 -19.15 -15.27 -11.84
CA ASP A 1 -18.23 -16.03 -10.99
C ASP A 1 -16.81 -15.55 -11.16
N GLY A 2 -16.35 -14.73 -10.23
CA GLY A 2 -15.01 -14.17 -10.23
C GLY A 2 -14.74 -13.63 -8.84
N GLU A 3 -14.89 -14.49 -7.83
CA GLU A 3 -14.43 -14.19 -6.48
C GLU A 3 -12.92 -13.96 -6.57
N GLY A 4 -12.52 -12.69 -6.53
CA GLY A 4 -11.14 -12.30 -6.38
C GLY A 4 -10.67 -12.80 -5.03
N VAL A 5 -10.07 -14.00 -5.00
CA VAL A 5 -9.33 -14.51 -3.86
C VAL A 5 -8.05 -13.69 -3.75
N LEU A 6 -8.19 -12.45 -3.31
CA LEU A 6 -7.08 -11.69 -2.79
C LEU A 6 -6.65 -12.38 -1.51
N ASN A 7 -5.41 -12.88 -1.53
CA ASN A 7 -4.78 -13.59 -0.43
C ASN A 7 -4.99 -12.80 0.88
N LYS A 8 -5.43 -13.48 1.96
CA LYS A 8 -5.76 -12.86 3.25
C LYS A 8 -4.57 -12.19 3.94
N ASP A 9 -3.36 -12.38 3.39
CA ASP A 9 -2.12 -11.77 3.84
C ASP A 9 -1.51 -10.91 2.72
N PHE A 10 -1.93 -9.66 2.64
CA PHE A 10 -1.27 -8.67 1.79
C PHE A 10 0.13 -8.35 2.35
N ASN A 11 1.16 -8.91 1.73
CA ASN A 11 2.54 -8.58 2.04
C ASN A 11 3.34 -8.31 0.77
N PHE A 12 3.90 -7.09 0.63
CA PHE A 12 4.77 -6.76 -0.50
C PHE A 12 6.04 -7.60 -0.55
N GLU A 13 6.51 -8.10 0.59
CA GLU A 13 7.68 -8.99 0.65
C GLU A 13 7.39 -10.35 -0.03
N GLN A 14 6.12 -10.67 -0.24
CA GLN A 14 5.67 -11.87 -0.94
C GLN A 14 5.28 -11.61 -2.40
N LEU A 15 5.45 -10.39 -2.93
CA LEU A 15 5.32 -10.17 -4.38
C LEU A 15 6.34 -11.07 -5.08
N GLU A 16 5.85 -12.08 -5.79
CA GLU A 16 6.72 -13.05 -6.45
C GLU A 16 7.69 -12.33 -7.38
N LYS A 17 8.96 -12.73 -7.32
CA LYS A 17 10.01 -12.18 -8.19
C LYS A 17 9.61 -12.21 -9.67
N LYS A 18 8.85 -13.22 -10.10
CA LYS A 18 8.31 -13.32 -11.46
C LYS A 18 7.37 -12.18 -11.83
N VAL A 19 6.49 -11.77 -10.90
CA VAL A 19 5.56 -10.64 -11.10
C VAL A 19 6.34 -9.33 -11.20
N LEU A 20 7.32 -9.14 -10.32
CA LEU A 20 8.21 -7.98 -10.35
C LEU A 20 9.01 -7.92 -11.66
N ASP A 21 9.68 -9.02 -12.03
CA ASP A 21 10.48 -9.11 -13.26
C ASP A 21 9.62 -8.89 -14.52
N HIS A 22 8.40 -9.42 -14.55
CA HIS A 22 7.49 -9.24 -15.67
C HIS A 22 7.01 -7.79 -15.80
N ALA A 23 6.55 -7.20 -14.69
CA ALA A 23 6.09 -5.81 -14.69
C ALA A 23 7.21 -4.82 -15.04
N GLN A 24 8.43 -5.06 -14.57
CA GLN A 24 9.59 -4.24 -14.94
C GLN A 24 9.94 -4.37 -16.43
N LYS A 25 9.91 -5.59 -16.99
CA LYS A 25 10.30 -5.82 -18.39
C LYS A 25 9.25 -5.38 -19.40
N VAL A 26 7.98 -5.64 -19.11
CA VAL A 26 6.88 -5.42 -20.05
C VAL A 26 6.27 -4.04 -19.88
N LEU A 27 5.99 -3.64 -18.63
CA LEU A 27 5.31 -2.37 -18.33
C LEU A 27 6.30 -1.23 -18.04
N LYS A 28 7.61 -1.53 -17.95
CA LYS A 28 8.67 -0.56 -17.62
C LYS A 28 8.42 0.19 -16.32
N LEU A 29 7.72 -0.45 -15.38
CA LEU A 29 7.41 0.13 -14.08
C LEU A 29 8.58 -0.04 -13.13
N THR A 30 8.82 0.96 -12.28
CA THR A 30 9.73 0.83 -11.15
C THR A 30 9.09 -0.04 -10.06
N VAL A 31 9.91 -0.57 -9.14
CA VAL A 31 9.41 -1.35 -8.00
C VAL A 31 8.41 -0.55 -7.17
N GLN A 32 8.65 0.74 -6.97
CA GLN A 32 7.71 1.65 -6.29
C GLN A 32 6.37 1.74 -7.02
N GLN A 33 6.38 1.91 -8.34
CA GLN A 33 5.15 1.98 -9.14
C GLN A 33 4.35 0.67 -9.07
N ILE A 34 5.04 -0.48 -9.06
CA ILE A 34 4.41 -1.80 -8.92
C ILE A 34 3.75 -1.94 -7.54
N ILE A 35 4.46 -1.57 -6.48
CA ILE A 35 3.95 -1.60 -5.09
C ILE A 35 2.73 -0.70 -4.95
N GLN A 36 2.79 0.54 -5.44
CA GLN A 36 1.66 1.48 -5.40
C GLN A 36 0.46 0.97 -6.20
N SER A 37 0.69 0.39 -7.39
CA SER A 37 -0.38 -0.22 -8.19
C SER A 37 -1.04 -1.38 -7.44
N TYR A 38 -0.25 -2.21 -6.76
CA TYR A 38 -0.77 -3.29 -5.92
C TYR A 38 -1.59 -2.75 -4.73
N GLU A 39 -1.15 -1.68 -4.07
CA GLU A 39 -1.91 -1.02 -3.00
C GLU A 39 -3.27 -0.48 -3.50
N VAL A 40 -3.31 0.11 -4.70
CA VAL A 40 -4.54 0.62 -5.32
C VAL A 40 -5.50 -0.53 -5.64
N ILE A 41 -4.99 -1.63 -6.21
CA ILE A 41 -5.81 -2.81 -6.52
C ILE A 41 -6.40 -3.40 -5.24
N ILE A 42 -5.59 -3.55 -4.18
CA ILE A 42 -6.10 -4.03 -2.89
C ILE A 42 -7.19 -3.10 -2.38
N LEU A 43 -6.95 -1.78 -2.37
CA LEU A 43 -7.94 -0.81 -1.88
C LEU A 43 -9.25 -0.88 -2.66
N LYS A 44 -9.19 -1.06 -3.98
CA LYS A 44 -10.37 -1.16 -4.85
C LYS A 44 -11.26 -2.36 -4.49
N TYR A 45 -10.66 -3.47 -4.08
CA TYR A 45 -11.37 -4.71 -3.73
C TYR A 45 -11.45 -4.97 -2.22
N LEU A 46 -11.01 -4.01 -1.40
CA LEU A 46 -11.03 -4.12 0.05
C LEU A 46 -12.47 -4.04 0.54
N ASP A 47 -12.95 -5.09 1.19
CA ASP A 47 -14.24 -5.05 1.87
C ASP A 47 -14.12 -4.19 3.15
N GLY A 48 -14.75 -3.02 3.13
CA GLY A 48 -14.78 -2.10 4.26
C GLY A 48 -15.55 -2.61 5.47
N SER A 49 -16.34 -3.68 5.33
CA SER A 49 -17.08 -4.31 6.43
C SER A 49 -16.22 -5.27 7.26
N ASP A 50 -15.06 -5.69 6.75
CA ASP A 50 -14.10 -6.53 7.46
C ASP A 50 -13.01 -5.66 8.16
N PRO A 51 -13.13 -5.41 9.48
CA PRO A 51 -12.18 -4.57 10.19
C PRO A 51 -10.77 -5.16 10.26
N GLU A 52 -10.63 -6.49 10.15
CA GLU A 52 -9.31 -7.13 10.15
C GLU A 52 -8.57 -6.84 8.84
N MET A 53 -9.26 -6.98 7.71
CA MET A 53 -8.70 -6.69 6.39
C MET A 53 -8.36 -5.21 6.23
N VAL A 54 -9.23 -4.31 6.72
CA VAL A 54 -8.95 -2.86 6.74
C VAL A 54 -7.72 -2.54 7.57
N LYS A 55 -7.57 -3.17 8.74
CA LYS A 55 -6.40 -3.02 9.60
C LYS A 55 -5.13 -3.54 8.93
N LYS A 56 -5.17 -4.71 8.29
CA LYS A 56 -4.04 -5.29 7.57
C LYS A 56 -3.58 -4.36 6.44
N TYR A 57 -4.51 -3.88 5.62
CA TYR A 57 -4.23 -2.91 4.56
C TYR A 57 -3.54 -1.65 5.12
N ARG A 58 -4.12 -1.05 6.18
CA ARG A 58 -3.55 0.14 6.82
C ARG A 58 -2.11 -0.09 7.29
N LEU A 59 -1.84 -1.21 7.96
CA LEU A 59 -0.51 -1.54 8.46
C LEU A 59 0.49 -1.78 7.32
N MET A 60 0.07 -2.45 6.25
CA MET A 60 0.88 -2.69 5.06
C MET A 60 1.34 -1.35 4.44
N VAL A 61 0.40 -0.45 4.16
CA VAL A 61 0.67 0.88 3.57
C VAL A 61 1.56 1.74 4.48
N LYS A 62 1.30 1.73 5.79
CA LYS A 62 2.13 2.45 6.78
C LYS A 62 3.55 1.90 6.90
N ARG A 63 3.75 0.58 6.82
CA ARG A 63 5.09 -0.02 6.81
C ARG A 63 5.91 0.45 5.61
N ARG A 64 5.30 0.44 4.43
CA ARG A 64 5.92 0.95 3.19
C ARG A 64 6.30 2.43 3.33
N LEU A 65 5.40 3.27 3.86
CA LEU A 65 5.68 4.69 4.10
C LEU A 65 6.82 4.87 5.10
N PHE A 66 6.84 4.10 6.18
CA PHE A 66 7.91 4.16 7.16
C PHE A 66 9.27 3.78 6.56
N ILE A 67 9.33 2.79 5.67
CA ILE A 67 10.57 2.40 4.99
C ILE A 67 11.04 3.50 4.05
N GLU A 68 10.12 4.07 3.26
CA GLU A 68 10.39 5.14 2.28
C GLU A 68 10.89 6.43 2.95
N PHE A 69 10.23 6.86 4.02
CA PHE A 69 10.52 8.11 4.73
C PHE A 69 11.27 7.91 6.06
N LYS A 70 11.97 6.77 6.21
CA LYS A 70 12.59 6.38 7.49
C LYS A 70 13.50 7.47 8.05
N SER A 71 14.34 8.07 7.21
CA SER A 71 15.28 9.10 7.65
C SER A 71 14.57 10.33 8.19
N GLU A 72 13.56 10.83 7.47
CA GLU A 72 12.76 12.00 7.85
C GLU A 72 11.94 11.74 9.12
N LEU A 73 11.31 10.58 9.21
CA LEU A 73 10.52 10.20 10.38
C LEU A 73 11.40 9.97 11.62
N MET A 74 12.60 9.42 11.47
CA MET A 74 13.52 9.23 12.61
C MET A 74 14.07 10.56 13.14
N ASN A 75 14.13 11.59 12.28
CA ASN A 75 14.50 12.95 12.66
C ASN A 75 13.32 13.74 13.24
N CYS A 76 12.08 13.28 13.03
CA CYS A 76 10.89 13.88 13.62
C CYS A 76 10.60 13.32 15.01
N GLY A 77 10.65 14.21 16.00
CA GLY A 77 10.00 14.09 17.30
C GLY A 77 10.14 12.74 18.02
N ASP A 78 9.17 12.49 18.89
CA ASP A 78 9.05 11.23 19.61
C ASP A 78 8.22 10.19 18.81
N LYS A 79 8.04 9.00 19.39
CA LYS A 79 7.28 7.91 18.76
C LYS A 79 5.82 8.31 18.44
N THR A 80 5.21 9.14 19.27
CA THR A 80 3.81 9.56 19.12
C THR A 80 3.68 10.43 17.89
N GLU A 81 4.59 11.38 17.71
CA GLU A 81 4.58 12.27 16.55
C GLU A 81 4.82 11.50 15.25
N ARG A 82 5.72 10.52 15.24
CA ARG A 82 5.93 9.64 14.08
C ARG A 82 4.68 8.87 13.70
N GLN A 83 3.92 8.39 14.68
CA GLN A 83 2.66 7.68 14.43
C GLN A 83 1.58 8.60 13.88
N ARG A 84 1.54 9.87 14.35
CA ARG A 84 0.65 10.91 13.85
C ARG A 84 0.94 11.20 12.37
N ILE A 85 2.19 11.50 12.04
CA ILE A 85 2.64 11.78 10.67
C ILE A 85 2.35 10.58 9.75
N LEU A 86 2.68 9.34 10.16
CA LEU A 86 2.33 8.14 9.41
C LEU A 86 0.82 7.95 9.22
N GLY A 87 0.01 8.48 10.14
CA GLY A 87 -1.45 8.55 10.01
C GLY A 87 -1.86 9.48 8.87
N GLU A 88 -1.38 10.72 8.92
CA GLU A 88 -1.66 11.75 7.91
C GLU A 88 -1.22 11.30 6.51
N MET A 89 0.01 10.78 6.39
CA MET A 89 0.53 10.26 5.12
C MET A 89 -0.31 9.09 4.57
N TYR A 90 -0.81 8.22 5.45
CA TYR A 90 -1.70 7.14 5.04
C TYR A 90 -3.02 7.68 4.49
N GLU A 91 -3.63 8.66 5.16
CA GLU A 91 -4.88 9.29 4.71
C GLU A 91 -4.71 9.98 3.36
N ASP A 92 -3.61 10.69 3.16
CA ASP A 92 -3.28 11.33 1.87
C ASP A 92 -3.06 10.31 0.75
N VAL A 93 -2.43 9.17 1.04
CA VAL A 93 -2.27 8.07 0.09
C VAL A 93 -3.63 7.49 -0.30
N VAL A 94 -4.48 7.15 0.69
CA VAL A 94 -5.81 6.60 0.43
C VAL A 94 -6.67 7.57 -0.36
N LYS A 95 -6.63 8.87 -0.03
CA LYS A 95 -7.36 9.91 -0.77
C LYS A 95 -6.94 9.95 -2.24
N ARG A 96 -5.63 9.92 -2.53
CA ARG A 96 -5.11 9.88 -3.91
C ARG A 96 -5.52 8.59 -4.63
N TYR A 97 -5.45 7.44 -3.95
CA TYR A 97 -5.85 6.17 -4.54
C TYR A 97 -7.34 6.12 -4.86
N ASN A 98 -8.20 6.64 -3.98
CA ASN A 98 -9.63 6.75 -4.26
C ASN A 98 -9.92 7.65 -5.47
N GLN A 99 -9.15 8.73 -5.67
CA GLN A 99 -9.25 9.55 -6.88
C GLN A 99 -8.87 8.76 -8.14
N PHE A 100 -7.80 7.96 -8.09
CA PHE A 100 -7.43 7.08 -9.21
C PHE A 100 -8.48 6.01 -9.49
N ILE A 101 -9.01 5.36 -8.44
CA ILE A 101 -10.03 4.32 -8.58
C ILE A 101 -11.31 4.89 -9.21
N ALA A 102 -11.73 6.09 -8.80
CA ALA A 102 -12.90 6.75 -9.36
C ALA A 102 -12.75 7.16 -10.84
N ALA A 103 -11.52 7.27 -11.33
CA ALA A 103 -11.21 7.64 -12.71
C ALA A 103 -11.09 6.43 -13.67
N ILE A 104 -11.25 5.20 -13.17
CA ILE A 104 -11.07 3.93 -13.91
C ILE A 104 -12.36 3.11 -13.90
#